data_AF-A0A378I5C3-F1
#
_entry.id   AF-A0A378I5C3-F1
#
_cell.length_a   1.000
_cell.length_b   1.000
_cell.length_c   1.000
_cell.angle_alpha   90.00
_cell.angle_beta   90.00
_cell.angle_gamma   90.00
#
_symmetry.space_group_name_H-M   'P 1'
#
loop_
_entity.id
_entity.type
_entity.pdbx_description
1 polymer ?
#
loop_
_entity_poly.entity_id
_entity_poly.type
_entity_poly.pdbx_seq_one_letter_code
_entity_poly.pdbx_strand_id
1 'polypeptide(L)'
;MKSKAIDYVLVYIGNDLSLWQKNNENQYKKIKNATTPAAQGQYTRLKQISHIPLTIQALIKNYRKSDETEEKFVNQLSQMHAKLNTILASIEKVLMNKGLIATQQAILEKSINLLAALIKQPEPAQAKQLLAAYLASLGPYLKQNMLDSTKAQVHEIDQLLEGWGLKNTSVLKNTRVLVVGPHGPRQGQVDMQYYTKLYQTVGEQQPDDIENNYLYYIEMLPWQMQNLDIEKHLIQNFLMGSEYNKTIGKKVLNNRYGMFRDILEKSAPEAIDEVLLNKN
;
A
#
# COMPACT_ATOMS: atom_id res chain seq x y z
N MET A 1 19.94 22.55 -20.91
CA MET A 1 20.04 21.62 -19.76
C MET A 1 19.84 20.20 -20.26
N LYS A 2 20.80 19.30 -20.02
CA LYS A 2 20.65 17.86 -20.29
C LYS A 2 19.50 17.32 -19.41
N SER A 3 18.70 16.37 -19.90
CA SER A 3 17.77 15.66 -18.99
C SER A 3 18.59 15.05 -17.85
N LYS A 4 18.06 15.09 -16.62
CA LYS A 4 18.72 14.43 -15.48
C LYS A 4 18.88 12.95 -15.87
N ALA A 5 20.10 12.44 -15.82
CA ALA A 5 20.36 11.04 -16.13
C ALA A 5 19.52 10.16 -15.19
N ILE A 6 18.75 9.24 -15.78
CA ILE A 6 18.05 8.21 -15.04
C ILE A 6 18.93 6.98 -15.20
N ASP A 7 19.62 6.61 -14.13
CA ASP A 7 20.54 5.47 -14.12
C ASP A 7 19.85 4.24 -13.50
N TYR A 8 18.91 4.50 -12.58
CA TYR A 8 18.19 3.47 -11.85
C TYR A 8 16.68 3.71 -11.89
N VAL A 9 15.92 2.61 -11.96
CA VAL A 9 14.47 2.61 -11.80
C VAL A 9 14.07 1.57 -10.78
N LEU A 10 13.41 2.01 -9.71
CA LEU A 10 12.69 1.15 -8.78
C LEU A 10 11.28 0.97 -9.32
N VAL A 11 10.83 -0.27 -9.40
CA VAL A 11 9.47 -0.61 -9.82
C VAL A 11 8.84 -1.46 -8.75
N TYR A 12 7.72 -0.98 -8.20
CA TYR A 12 6.95 -1.62 -7.15
C TYR A 12 5.58 -2.03 -7.70
N ILE A 13 5.31 -3.34 -7.76
CA ILE A 13 4.06 -3.89 -8.29
C ILE A 13 3.51 -4.90 -7.29
N GLY A 14 2.37 -4.59 -6.67
CA GLY A 14 1.82 -5.42 -5.59
C GLY A 14 2.80 -5.50 -4.43
N ASN A 15 3.37 -6.70 -4.19
CA ASN A 15 4.39 -6.92 -3.16
C ASN A 15 5.79 -7.08 -3.76
N ASP A 16 5.99 -6.89 -5.07
CA ASP A 16 7.29 -7.09 -5.71
C ASP A 16 7.99 -5.76 -5.95
N LEU A 17 9.13 -5.57 -5.28
CA LEU A 17 10.05 -4.46 -5.50
C LEU A 17 11.22 -4.93 -6.38
N SER A 18 11.46 -4.25 -7.48
CA SER A 18 12.58 -4.55 -8.39
C SER A 18 13.42 -3.32 -8.68
N LEU A 19 14.73 -3.51 -8.75
CA LEU A 19 15.69 -2.49 -9.14
C LEU A 19 16.23 -2.79 -10.54
N TRP A 20 16.11 -1.80 -11.39
CA TRP A 20 16.55 -1.82 -12.77
C TRP A 20 17.68 -0.81 -12.96
N GLN A 21 18.73 -1.19 -13.68
CA GLN A 21 19.88 -0.34 -13.94
C GLN A 21 20.07 -0.18 -15.45
N LYS A 22 20.36 1.04 -15.87
CA LYS A 22 20.73 1.37 -17.24
C LYS A 22 22.12 0.82 -17.56
N ASN A 23 22.24 0.07 -18.65
CA ASN A 23 23.51 -0.41 -19.17
C ASN A 23 24.15 0.60 -20.16
N ASN A 24 25.33 0.26 -20.66
CA ASN A 24 26.06 1.10 -21.64
C ASN A 24 25.33 1.26 -22.99
N GLU A 25 24.40 0.35 -23.31
CA GLU A 25 23.57 0.38 -24.52
C GLU A 25 22.26 1.17 -24.32
N ASN A 26 22.11 1.83 -23.17
CA ASN A 26 20.90 2.54 -22.74
C ASN A 26 19.64 1.67 -22.53
N GLN A 27 19.81 0.37 -22.37
CA GLN A 27 18.76 -0.56 -21.97
C GLN A 27 18.72 -0.71 -20.45
N TYR A 28 17.57 -1.07 -19.89
CA TYR A 28 17.42 -1.27 -18.45
C TYR A 28 17.34 -2.75 -18.13
N LYS A 29 18.24 -3.24 -17.29
CA LYS A 29 18.22 -4.64 -16.84
C LYS A 29 17.90 -4.70 -15.35
N LYS A 30 17.04 -5.66 -14.99
CA LYS A 30 16.76 -5.97 -13.59
C LYS A 30 18.02 -6.52 -12.93
N ILE A 31 18.48 -5.87 -11.86
CA ILE A 31 19.69 -6.25 -11.12
C ILE A 31 19.39 -6.79 -9.72
N LYS A 32 18.27 -6.38 -9.12
CA LYS A 32 17.82 -6.88 -7.81
C LYS A 32 16.29 -6.97 -7.77
N ASN A 33 15.77 -7.85 -6.93
CA ASN A 33 14.36 -7.92 -6.58
C ASN A 33 14.17 -8.40 -5.15
N ALA A 34 13.05 -8.04 -4.56
CA ALA A 34 12.60 -8.51 -3.25
C ALA A 34 11.07 -8.48 -3.19
N THR A 35 10.50 -9.42 -2.45
CA THR A 35 9.09 -9.33 -2.08
C THR A 35 8.99 -8.55 -0.77
N THR A 36 8.31 -7.40 -0.79
CA THR A 36 8.02 -6.57 0.37
C THR A 36 6.55 -6.15 0.34
N PRO A 37 5.81 -6.23 1.47
CA PRO A 37 6.28 -6.75 2.76
C PRO A 37 6.59 -8.25 2.72
N ALA A 38 7.57 -8.69 3.51
CA ALA A 38 7.99 -10.08 3.52
C ALA A 38 6.85 -10.99 4.04
N ALA A 39 6.64 -12.15 3.40
CA ALA A 39 5.54 -13.06 3.73
C ALA A 39 5.53 -13.55 5.18
N GLN A 40 6.70 -13.63 5.81
CA GLN A 40 6.88 -14.01 7.22
C GLN A 40 7.44 -12.85 8.07
N GLY A 41 7.44 -11.64 7.52
CA GLY A 41 7.93 -10.42 8.13
C GLY A 41 7.00 -9.88 9.21
N GLN A 42 7.47 -8.85 9.91
CA GLN A 42 6.75 -8.26 11.03
C GLN A 42 5.43 -7.65 10.58
N TYR A 43 5.42 -6.93 9.45
CA TYR A 43 4.19 -6.37 8.88
C TYR A 43 3.12 -7.44 8.68
N THR A 44 3.47 -8.57 8.06
CA THR A 44 2.51 -9.61 7.72
C THR A 44 1.89 -10.24 8.97
N ARG A 45 2.70 -10.45 10.01
CA ARG A 45 2.21 -10.97 11.31
C ARG A 45 1.24 -9.99 11.99
N LEU A 46 1.59 -8.70 12.04
CA LEU A 46 0.72 -7.66 12.64
C LEU A 46 -0.59 -7.51 11.84
N LYS A 47 -0.51 -7.57 10.51
CA LYS A 47 -1.68 -7.53 9.61
C LYS A 47 -2.60 -8.74 9.81
N GLN A 48 -2.07 -9.93 10.02
CA GLN A 48 -2.87 -11.12 10.32
C GLN A 48 -3.70 -10.95 11.59
N ILE A 49 -3.13 -10.37 12.64
CA ILE A 49 -3.85 -10.11 13.89
C ILE A 49 -4.96 -9.06 13.68
N SER A 50 -4.72 -8.03 12.88
CA SER A 50 -5.77 -7.06 12.49
C SER A 50 -6.96 -7.68 11.75
N HIS A 51 -6.81 -8.84 11.11
CA HIS A 51 -7.92 -9.52 10.45
C HIS A 51 -8.82 -10.30 11.41
N ILE A 52 -8.37 -10.61 12.63
CA ILE A 52 -9.15 -11.39 13.60
C ILE A 52 -10.53 -10.77 13.90
N PRO A 53 -10.64 -9.46 14.23
CA PRO A 53 -11.94 -8.84 14.46
C PRO A 53 -12.86 -8.89 13.22
N LEU A 54 -12.30 -8.73 12.03
CA LEU A 54 -13.04 -8.80 10.77
C LEU A 54 -13.58 -10.21 10.50
N THR A 55 -12.76 -11.24 10.75
CA THR A 55 -13.20 -12.63 10.64
C THR A 55 -14.34 -12.94 11.62
N ILE A 56 -14.24 -12.50 12.88
CA ILE A 56 -15.32 -12.71 13.87
C ILE A 56 -16.60 -11.97 13.44
N GLN A 57 -16.49 -10.73 12.97
CA GLN A 57 -17.63 -9.97 12.46
C GLN A 57 -18.30 -10.68 11.27
N ALA A 58 -17.51 -11.25 10.35
CA ALA A 58 -18.03 -11.99 9.21
C ALA A 58 -18.78 -13.26 9.64
N LEU A 59 -18.23 -14.03 10.58
CA LEU A 59 -18.90 -15.22 11.14
C LEU A 59 -20.25 -14.87 11.77
N ILE A 60 -20.28 -13.83 12.63
CA ILE A 60 -21.52 -13.38 13.27
C ILE A 60 -22.54 -12.88 12.22
N LYS A 61 -22.08 -12.19 11.18
CA LYS A 61 -22.95 -11.71 10.10
C LYS A 61 -23.58 -12.86 9.33
N ASN A 62 -22.81 -13.91 9.02
CA ASN A 62 -23.29 -15.08 8.29
C ASN A 62 -24.33 -15.86 9.12
N TYR A 63 -24.02 -16.12 10.39
CA TYR A 63 -24.96 -16.76 11.32
C TYR A 63 -26.27 -15.98 11.45
N ARG A 64 -26.21 -14.64 11.57
CA ARG A 64 -27.39 -13.77 11.66
C ARG A 64 -28.25 -13.70 10.39
N LYS A 65 -27.70 -14.05 9.23
CA LYS A 65 -28.44 -14.08 7.96
C LYS A 65 -29.15 -15.41 7.72
N SER A 66 -29.08 -16.33 8.68
CA SER A 66 -29.60 -17.70 8.58
C SER A 66 -28.92 -18.54 7.50
N ASP A 67 -27.72 -18.14 7.06
CA ASP A 67 -26.89 -18.89 6.11
C ASP A 67 -26.19 -20.09 6.80
N GLU A 68 -26.20 -20.15 8.14
CA GLU A 68 -25.50 -21.16 8.95
C GLU A 68 -26.32 -21.61 10.15
N THR A 69 -26.21 -22.90 10.51
CA THR A 69 -26.80 -23.45 11.74
C THR A 69 -26.00 -23.01 12.97
N GLU A 70 -26.65 -23.01 14.14
CA GLU A 70 -25.98 -22.70 15.41
C GLU A 70 -24.82 -23.64 15.70
N GLU A 71 -25.00 -24.95 15.49
CA GLU A 71 -23.95 -25.95 15.66
C GLU A 71 -22.72 -25.62 14.81
N LYS A 72 -22.93 -25.27 13.53
CA LYS A 72 -21.84 -24.90 12.62
C LYS A 72 -21.13 -23.63 13.10
N PHE A 73 -21.89 -22.62 13.52
CA PHE A 73 -21.36 -21.37 14.05
C PHE A 73 -20.51 -21.62 15.31
N VAL A 74 -21.04 -22.35 16.30
CA VAL A 74 -20.33 -22.69 17.54
C VAL A 74 -19.07 -23.51 17.26
N ASN A 75 -19.11 -24.43 16.30
CA ASN A 75 -17.94 -25.19 15.88
C ASN A 75 -16.86 -24.29 15.26
N GLN A 76 -17.22 -23.35 14.39
CA GLN A 76 -16.27 -22.38 13.82
C GLN A 76 -15.66 -21.49 14.90
N LEU A 77 -16.46 -21.00 15.85
CA LEU A 77 -15.97 -20.20 16.98
C LEU A 77 -15.00 -21.01 17.85
N SER A 78 -15.32 -22.27 18.15
CA SER A 78 -14.48 -23.16 18.97
C SER A 78 -13.14 -23.45 18.31
N GLN A 79 -13.13 -23.72 17.00
CA GLN A 79 -11.90 -23.90 16.23
C GLN A 79 -11.05 -22.63 16.22
N MET A 80 -11.67 -21.47 16.03
CA MET A 80 -10.97 -20.19 16.07
C MET A 80 -10.42 -19.91 17.47
N HIS A 81 -11.20 -20.15 18.52
CA HIS A 81 -10.80 -19.99 19.92
C HIS A 81 -9.57 -20.84 20.25
N ALA A 82 -9.56 -22.11 19.85
CA ALA A 82 -8.40 -22.99 20.02
C ALA A 82 -7.15 -22.45 19.30
N LYS A 83 -7.29 -22.02 18.04
CA LYS A 83 -6.18 -21.44 17.26
C LYS A 83 -5.62 -20.17 17.90
N LEU A 84 -6.49 -19.26 18.37
CA LEU A 84 -6.06 -18.02 19.01
C LEU A 84 -5.33 -18.27 20.32
N ASN A 85 -5.74 -19.26 21.12
CA ASN A 85 -5.02 -19.65 22.33
C ASN A 85 -3.60 -20.18 22.01
N THR A 86 -3.44 -20.99 20.96
CA THR A 86 -2.12 -21.44 20.50
C THR A 86 -1.23 -20.27 20.06
N ILE A 87 -1.81 -19.30 19.35
CA ILE A 87 -1.09 -18.09 18.93
C ILE A 87 -0.67 -17.26 20.16
N LEU A 88 -1.59 -17.03 21.10
CA LEU A 88 -1.32 -16.28 22.33
C LEU A 88 -0.17 -16.91 23.13
N ALA A 89 -0.16 -18.24 23.28
CA ALA A 89 0.89 -18.95 24.00
C ALA A 89 2.27 -18.91 23.32
N SER A 90 2.33 -18.61 22.03
CA SER A 90 3.57 -18.56 21.24
C SER A 90 4.01 -17.15 20.87
N ILE A 91 3.24 -16.12 21.26
CA ILE A 91 3.40 -14.77 20.73
C ILE A 91 4.76 -14.14 21.02
N GLU A 92 5.31 -14.39 22.21
CA GLU A 92 6.62 -13.88 22.62
C GLU A 92 7.77 -14.53 21.84
N LYS A 93 7.58 -15.77 21.36
CA LYS A 93 8.55 -16.45 20.49
C LYS A 93 8.49 -15.91 19.06
N VAL A 94 7.33 -15.43 18.65
CA VAL A 94 7.04 -14.95 17.29
C VAL A 94 7.39 -13.47 17.13
N LEU A 95 7.20 -12.67 18.17
CA LEU A 95 7.46 -11.24 18.18
C LEU A 95 8.58 -10.93 19.19
N MET A 96 9.67 -10.32 18.72
CA MET A 96 10.84 -10.05 19.57
C MET A 96 10.76 -8.71 20.32
N ASN A 97 9.77 -7.85 20.02
CA ASN A 97 9.65 -6.51 20.60
C ASN A 97 8.52 -6.45 21.65
N LYS A 98 8.88 -6.12 22.90
CA LYS A 98 7.95 -6.04 24.04
C LYS A 98 6.76 -5.10 23.82
N GLY A 99 6.96 -3.96 23.16
CA GLY A 99 5.88 -3.02 22.86
C GLY A 99 4.88 -3.58 21.85
N LEU A 100 5.35 -4.36 20.88
CA LEU A 100 4.48 -5.05 19.92
C LEU A 100 3.70 -6.17 20.59
N ILE A 101 4.38 -6.96 21.44
CA ILE A 101 3.79 -8.09 22.16
C ILE A 101 2.55 -7.64 22.95
N ALA A 102 2.65 -6.57 23.75
CA ALA A 102 1.55 -6.11 24.59
C ALA A 102 0.29 -5.75 23.78
N THR A 103 0.44 -5.02 22.67
CA THR A 103 -0.69 -4.67 21.79
C THR A 103 -1.33 -5.91 21.19
N GLN A 104 -0.51 -6.86 20.72
CA GLN A 104 -1.01 -8.08 20.10
C GLN A 104 -1.72 -9.01 21.10
N GLN A 105 -1.15 -9.16 22.31
CA GLN A 105 -1.76 -9.91 23.41
C GLN A 105 -3.14 -9.34 23.75
N ALA A 106 -3.25 -8.02 23.91
CA ALA A 106 -4.52 -7.40 24.25
C ALA A 106 -5.61 -7.63 23.17
N ILE A 107 -5.23 -7.63 21.88
CA ILE A 107 -6.17 -7.98 20.80
C ILE A 107 -6.60 -9.44 20.93
N LEU A 108 -5.65 -10.37 21.04
CA LEU A 108 -5.91 -11.80 21.12
C LEU A 108 -6.77 -12.18 22.34
N GLU A 109 -6.43 -11.68 23.53
CA GLU A 109 -7.18 -11.94 24.76
C GLU A 109 -8.62 -11.44 24.66
N LYS A 110 -8.83 -10.24 24.13
CA LYS A 110 -10.18 -9.71 23.89
C LYS A 110 -10.95 -10.55 22.89
N SER A 111 -10.30 -11.01 21.81
CA SER A 111 -10.91 -11.90 20.83
C SER A 111 -11.28 -13.25 21.45
N ILE A 112 -10.37 -13.86 22.22
CA ILE A 112 -10.60 -15.13 22.94
C ILE A 112 -11.78 -15.01 23.89
N ASN A 113 -11.83 -13.93 24.69
CA ASN A 113 -12.93 -13.69 25.62
C ASN A 113 -14.28 -13.51 24.91
N LEU A 114 -14.30 -12.79 23.77
CA LEU A 114 -15.51 -12.69 22.96
C LEU A 114 -15.95 -14.07 22.44
N LEU A 115 -15.03 -14.85 21.87
CA LEU A 115 -15.35 -16.18 21.34
C LEU A 115 -15.91 -17.09 22.43
N ALA A 116 -15.30 -17.09 23.62
CA ALA A 116 -15.78 -17.86 24.76
C ALA A 116 -17.19 -17.44 25.22
N ALA A 117 -17.50 -16.13 25.18
CA ALA A 117 -18.85 -15.63 25.49
C ALA A 117 -19.88 -16.06 24.43
N LEU A 118 -19.52 -15.97 23.15
CA LEU A 118 -20.39 -16.37 22.04
C LEU A 118 -20.65 -17.89 22.00
N ILE A 119 -19.67 -18.71 22.37
CA ILE A 119 -19.85 -20.17 22.47
C ILE A 119 -20.86 -20.53 23.57
N LYS A 120 -20.85 -19.80 24.69
CA LYS A 120 -21.79 -20.03 25.81
C LYS A 120 -23.19 -19.48 25.54
N GLN A 121 -23.30 -18.41 24.75
CA GLN A 121 -24.55 -17.70 24.47
C GLN A 121 -24.60 -17.34 22.98
N PRO A 122 -24.90 -18.31 22.10
CA PRO A 122 -24.81 -18.12 20.66
C PRO A 122 -25.93 -17.24 20.08
N GLU A 123 -26.97 -16.97 20.86
CA GLU A 123 -28.17 -16.23 20.45
C GLU A 123 -27.87 -14.97 19.59
N PRO A 124 -28.50 -14.82 18.40
CA PRO A 124 -28.20 -13.74 17.45
C PRO A 124 -28.23 -12.31 18.02
N ALA A 125 -29.17 -12.04 18.92
CA ALA A 125 -29.32 -10.73 19.56
C ALA A 125 -28.15 -10.45 20.53
N GLN A 126 -27.80 -11.45 21.33
CA GLN A 126 -26.68 -11.39 22.28
C GLN A 126 -25.35 -11.26 21.53
N ALA A 127 -25.16 -12.02 20.45
CA ALA A 127 -23.96 -11.96 19.63
C ALA A 127 -23.71 -10.57 19.04
N LYS A 128 -24.78 -9.87 18.61
CA LYS A 128 -24.68 -8.48 18.13
C LYS A 128 -24.21 -7.53 19.23
N GLN A 129 -24.74 -7.64 20.44
CA GLN A 129 -24.36 -6.77 21.56
C GLN A 129 -22.91 -7.02 21.99
N LEU A 130 -22.52 -8.29 22.11
CA LEU A 130 -21.15 -8.68 22.45
C LEU A 130 -20.13 -8.20 21.41
N LEU A 131 -20.46 -8.32 20.12
CA LEU A 131 -19.61 -7.79 19.04
C LEU A 131 -19.43 -6.27 19.14
N ALA A 132 -20.50 -5.52 19.41
CA ALA A 132 -20.43 -4.06 19.53
C ALA A 132 -19.50 -3.64 20.69
N ALA A 133 -19.66 -4.26 21.86
CA ALA A 133 -18.80 -3.99 23.02
C ALA A 133 -17.34 -4.36 22.77
N TYR A 134 -17.10 -5.52 22.13
CA TYR A 134 -15.77 -5.96 21.74
C TYR A 134 -15.08 -4.97 20.80
N LEU A 135 -15.74 -4.57 19.70
CA LEU A 135 -15.18 -3.63 18.72
C LEU A 135 -14.87 -2.27 19.35
N ALA A 136 -15.75 -1.76 20.22
CA ALA A 136 -15.50 -0.54 20.97
C ALA A 136 -14.25 -0.65 21.86
N SER A 137 -14.07 -1.79 22.53
CA SER A 137 -12.92 -2.05 23.41
C SER A 137 -11.59 -2.22 22.67
N LEU A 138 -11.63 -2.52 21.37
CA LEU A 138 -10.44 -2.75 20.54
C LEU A 138 -9.85 -1.47 19.93
N GLY A 139 -10.60 -0.38 19.85
CA GLY A 139 -10.23 0.84 19.13
C GLY A 139 -8.78 1.31 19.36
N PRO A 140 -8.34 1.51 20.62
CA PRO A 140 -6.97 1.93 20.93
C PRO A 140 -5.90 0.94 20.43
N TYR A 141 -6.15 -0.37 20.59
CA TYR A 141 -5.21 -1.43 20.20
C TYR A 141 -5.10 -1.56 18.69
N LEU A 142 -6.22 -1.44 17.96
CA LEU A 142 -6.20 -1.43 16.50
C LEU A 142 -5.48 -0.19 15.97
N LYS A 143 -5.65 0.98 16.60
CA LYS A 143 -4.91 2.19 16.25
C LYS A 143 -3.40 2.02 16.43
N GLN A 144 -3.00 1.44 17.55
CA GLN A 144 -1.59 1.14 17.81
C GLN A 144 -1.04 0.10 16.83
N ASN A 145 -1.80 -0.97 16.55
CA ASN A 145 -1.39 -2.00 15.61
C ASN A 145 -1.25 -1.48 14.17
N MET A 146 -2.11 -0.53 13.75
CA MET A 146 -1.96 0.16 12.47
C MET A 146 -0.63 0.91 12.40
N LEU A 147 -0.30 1.70 13.43
CA LEU A 147 0.98 2.43 13.50
C LEU A 147 2.18 1.48 13.46
N ASP A 148 2.14 0.39 14.21
CA ASP A 148 3.22 -0.58 14.27
C ASP A 148 3.37 -1.37 12.96
N SER A 149 2.26 -1.67 12.29
CA SER A 149 2.26 -2.26 10.94
C SER A 149 2.87 -1.29 9.93
N THR A 150 2.52 -0.01 9.96
CA THR A 150 3.11 1.01 9.08
C THR A 150 4.61 1.12 9.31
N LYS A 151 5.07 1.17 10.57
CA LYS A 151 6.50 1.20 10.90
C LYS A 151 7.23 -0.03 10.35
N ALA A 152 6.64 -1.22 10.50
CA ALA A 152 7.23 -2.45 10.00
C ALA A 152 7.39 -2.42 8.47
N GLN A 153 6.33 -2.03 7.73
CA GLN A 153 6.39 -1.92 6.27
C GLN A 153 7.43 -0.90 5.81
N VAL A 154 7.44 0.29 6.42
CA VAL A 154 8.41 1.35 6.10
C VAL A 154 9.84 0.88 6.37
N HIS A 155 10.07 0.21 7.51
CA HIS A 155 11.39 -0.29 7.87
C HIS A 155 11.89 -1.37 6.91
N GLU A 156 11.03 -2.29 6.48
CA GLU A 156 11.39 -3.32 5.49
C GLU A 156 11.81 -2.69 4.16
N ILE A 157 11.07 -1.69 3.67
CA ILE A 157 11.43 -0.94 2.45
C ILE A 157 12.77 -0.20 2.66
N ASP A 158 12.92 0.50 3.78
CA ASP A 158 14.13 1.28 4.08
C ASP A 158 15.40 0.42 4.12
N GLN A 159 15.33 -0.74 4.79
CA GLN A 159 16.42 -1.70 4.84
C GLN A 159 16.77 -2.26 3.45
N LEU A 160 15.78 -2.53 2.60
CA LEU A 160 16.02 -2.97 1.23
C LEU A 160 16.76 -1.91 0.42
N LEU A 161 16.33 -0.66 0.49
CA LEU A 161 17.00 0.44 -0.22
C LEU A 161 18.41 0.70 0.29
N GLU A 162 18.63 0.60 1.59
CA GLU A 162 19.95 0.70 2.22
C GLU A 162 20.87 -0.43 1.74
N GLY A 163 20.42 -1.69 1.83
CA GLY A 163 21.17 -2.84 1.32
C GLY A 163 21.39 -2.82 -0.20
N TRP A 164 20.60 -2.03 -0.93
CA TRP A 164 20.79 -1.80 -2.36
C TRP A 164 21.69 -0.61 -2.69
N GLY A 165 22.10 0.17 -1.68
CA GLY A 165 22.95 1.35 -1.86
C GLY A 165 22.23 2.57 -2.45
N LEU A 166 20.89 2.57 -2.44
CA LEU A 166 20.08 3.61 -3.10
C LEU A 166 19.83 4.85 -2.23
N LYS A 167 20.16 4.78 -0.93
CA LYS A 167 20.04 5.93 0.00
C LYS A 167 21.18 6.95 -0.14
N ASN A 168 22.18 6.69 -0.98
CA ASN A 168 23.20 7.67 -1.31
C ASN A 168 22.58 8.82 -2.15
N THR A 169 22.82 10.07 -1.76
CA THR A 169 22.26 11.25 -2.42
C THR A 169 22.51 11.32 -3.93
N SER A 170 23.70 10.92 -4.41
CA SER A 170 24.01 10.98 -5.84
C SER A 170 23.24 9.92 -6.62
N VAL A 171 23.12 8.72 -6.06
CA VAL A 171 22.36 7.59 -6.63
C VAL A 171 20.87 7.91 -6.64
N LEU A 172 20.34 8.41 -5.52
CA LEU A 172 18.91 8.70 -5.37
C LEU A 172 18.44 9.76 -6.38
N LYS A 173 19.24 10.82 -6.63
CA LYS A 173 18.90 11.85 -7.63
C LYS A 173 18.78 11.30 -9.06
N ASN A 174 19.48 10.22 -9.37
CA ASN A 174 19.43 9.53 -10.67
C ASN A 174 18.50 8.30 -10.65
N THR A 175 17.77 8.10 -9.54
CA THR A 175 16.78 7.04 -9.40
C THR A 175 15.39 7.59 -9.70
N ARG A 176 14.54 6.77 -10.31
CA ARG A 176 13.10 7.01 -10.42
C ARG A 176 12.35 5.86 -9.78
N VAL A 177 11.21 6.14 -9.18
CA VAL A 177 10.36 5.15 -8.53
C VAL A 177 9.03 5.09 -9.27
N LEU A 178 8.64 3.90 -9.69
CA LEU A 178 7.35 3.62 -10.30
C LEU A 178 6.57 2.73 -9.33
N VAL A 179 5.48 3.25 -8.78
CA VAL A 179 4.54 2.50 -7.94
C VAL A 179 3.34 2.16 -8.81
N VAL A 180 3.12 0.86 -9.05
CA VAL A 180 2.06 0.37 -9.92
C VAL A 180 0.96 -0.26 -9.07
N GLY A 181 -0.26 0.20 -9.26
CA GLY A 181 -1.39 -0.30 -8.48
C GLY A 181 -2.75 0.04 -9.12
N PRO A 182 -3.84 -0.54 -8.59
CA PRO A 182 -5.18 -0.19 -9.01
C PRO A 182 -5.53 1.27 -8.68
N HIS A 183 -6.60 1.80 -9.27
CA HIS A 183 -7.02 3.20 -9.07
C HIS A 183 -7.13 3.60 -7.57
N GLY A 184 -7.61 2.68 -6.72
CA GLY A 184 -7.63 2.86 -5.27
C GLY A 184 -6.83 1.77 -4.55
N PRO A 185 -6.12 2.06 -3.45
CA PRO A 185 -6.04 3.34 -2.73
C PRO A 185 -4.78 4.16 -3.12
N ARG A 186 -4.87 5.01 -4.16
CA ARG A 186 -3.79 5.93 -4.56
C ARG A 186 -3.45 6.96 -3.47
N GLN A 187 -4.46 7.58 -2.90
CA GLN A 187 -4.27 8.61 -1.86
C GLN A 187 -3.88 7.96 -0.53
N GLY A 188 -2.81 8.46 0.09
CA GLY A 188 -2.35 7.98 1.39
C GLY A 188 -1.65 6.61 1.35
N GLN A 189 -1.25 6.10 0.18
CA GLN A 189 -0.45 4.88 0.11
C GLN A 189 0.88 5.05 0.84
N VAL A 190 1.22 4.08 1.70
CA VAL A 190 2.43 4.12 2.53
C VAL A 190 3.70 4.22 1.68
N ASP A 191 3.76 3.48 0.57
CA ASP A 191 4.94 3.45 -0.30
C ASP A 191 5.19 4.84 -0.93
N MET A 192 4.13 5.46 -1.46
CA MET A 192 4.21 6.83 -2.00
C MET A 192 4.68 7.83 -0.94
N GLN A 193 4.09 7.81 0.25
CA GLN A 193 4.47 8.70 1.36
C GLN A 193 5.93 8.51 1.78
N TYR A 194 6.39 7.25 1.85
CA TYR A 194 7.77 6.93 2.19
C TYR A 194 8.75 7.48 1.14
N TYR A 195 8.53 7.22 -0.14
CA TYR A 195 9.40 7.72 -1.21
C TYR A 195 9.38 9.25 -1.28
N THR A 196 8.22 9.89 -1.12
CA THR A 196 8.13 11.35 -1.03
C THR A 196 9.00 11.88 0.11
N LYS A 197 8.92 11.28 1.31
CA LYS A 197 9.79 11.67 2.42
C LYS A 197 11.27 11.40 2.16
N LEU A 198 11.60 10.29 1.50
CA LEU A 198 12.97 9.95 1.13
C LEU A 198 13.56 11.00 0.19
N TYR A 199 12.85 11.43 -0.86
CA TYR A 199 13.33 12.47 -1.79
C TYR A 199 13.43 13.86 -1.13
N GLN A 200 12.60 14.16 -0.13
CA GLN A 200 12.72 15.38 0.67
C GLN A 200 14.07 15.48 1.40
N THR A 201 14.66 14.36 1.81
CA THR A 201 15.97 14.35 2.50
C THR A 201 17.13 14.77 1.60
N VAL A 202 16.98 14.71 0.27
CA VAL A 202 18.04 15.00 -0.72
C VAL A 202 17.86 16.32 -1.47
N GLY A 203 16.96 17.18 -0.97
CA GLY A 203 16.81 18.57 -1.39
C GLY A 203 15.60 18.88 -2.26
N GLU A 204 14.74 17.90 -2.56
CA GLU A 204 13.50 18.11 -3.32
C GLU A 204 12.37 18.44 -2.32
N GLN A 205 11.94 19.69 -2.21
CA GLN A 205 11.10 20.11 -1.07
C GLN A 205 9.59 19.89 -1.30
N GLN A 206 9.11 20.10 -2.53
CA GLN A 206 7.67 20.07 -2.82
C GLN A 206 7.20 18.67 -3.21
N PRO A 207 6.17 18.11 -2.54
CA PRO A 207 5.61 16.80 -2.88
C PRO A 207 5.20 16.68 -4.35
N ASP A 208 4.55 17.71 -4.90
CA ASP A 208 4.13 17.71 -6.30
C ASP A 208 5.32 17.65 -7.25
N ASP A 209 6.43 18.32 -6.94
CA ASP A 209 7.64 18.23 -7.75
C ASP A 209 8.27 16.84 -7.66
N ILE A 210 8.19 16.18 -6.51
CA ILE A 210 8.66 14.80 -6.35
C ILE A 210 7.81 13.84 -7.18
N GLU A 211 6.48 13.93 -7.05
CA GLU A 211 5.54 13.06 -7.77
C GLU A 211 5.55 13.30 -9.28
N ASN A 212 5.97 14.48 -9.72
CA ASN A 212 6.09 14.79 -11.14
C ASN A 212 7.49 14.54 -11.72
N ASN A 213 8.51 14.24 -10.92
CA ASN A 213 9.88 14.08 -11.42
C ASN A 213 10.56 12.79 -11.02
N TYR A 214 10.26 12.25 -9.84
CA TYR A 214 11.03 11.18 -9.20
C TYR A 214 10.19 9.97 -8.84
N LEU A 215 8.92 10.17 -8.51
CA LEU A 215 8.03 9.14 -8.00
C LEU A 215 6.73 9.15 -8.80
N TYR A 216 6.38 8.06 -9.46
CA TYR A 216 5.19 8.00 -10.31
C TYR A 216 4.24 6.93 -9.78
N TYR A 217 2.98 7.30 -9.58
CA TYR A 217 1.92 6.31 -9.40
C TYR A 217 1.33 5.96 -10.77
N ILE A 218 1.34 4.68 -11.12
CA ILE A 218 0.86 4.17 -12.41
C ILE A 218 -0.36 3.30 -12.14
N GLU A 219 -1.52 3.81 -12.55
CA GLU A 219 -2.80 3.12 -12.40
C GLU A 219 -2.92 1.98 -13.42
N MET A 220 -3.11 0.75 -12.93
CA MET A 220 -3.30 -0.45 -13.76
C MET A 220 -4.31 -1.41 -13.13
N LEU A 221 -5.09 -2.08 -13.99
CA LEU A 221 -6.00 -3.14 -13.56
C LEU A 221 -5.21 -4.40 -13.13
N PRO A 222 -5.74 -5.22 -12.20
CA PRO A 222 -5.06 -6.43 -11.73
C PRO A 222 -4.56 -7.37 -12.82
N TRP A 223 -5.37 -7.61 -13.86
CA TRP A 223 -5.00 -8.49 -14.97
C TRP A 223 -3.91 -7.90 -15.88
N GLN A 224 -3.81 -6.56 -15.95
CA GLN A 224 -2.74 -5.88 -16.71
C GLN A 224 -1.40 -6.03 -15.98
N MET A 225 -1.42 -5.92 -14.65
CA MET A 225 -0.22 -6.07 -13.82
C MET A 225 0.38 -7.49 -13.93
N GLN A 226 -0.44 -8.52 -14.13
CA GLN A 226 0.01 -9.92 -14.24
C GLN A 226 0.85 -10.20 -15.50
N ASN A 227 0.61 -9.49 -16.59
CA ASN A 227 1.24 -9.73 -17.89
C ASN A 227 2.18 -8.58 -18.32
N LEU A 228 2.66 -7.81 -17.34
CA LEU A 228 3.37 -6.58 -17.59
C LEU A 228 4.86 -6.80 -17.89
N ASP A 229 5.27 -6.50 -19.11
CA ASP A 229 6.68 -6.25 -19.41
C ASP A 229 7.13 -4.91 -18.81
N ILE A 230 7.87 -4.98 -17.71
CA ILE A 230 8.32 -3.79 -16.96
C ILE A 230 9.26 -2.92 -17.80
N GLU A 231 10.23 -3.51 -18.51
CA GLU A 231 11.19 -2.72 -19.28
C GLU A 231 10.49 -1.98 -20.41
N LYS A 232 9.72 -2.70 -21.21
CA LYS A 232 9.06 -2.13 -22.38
C LYS A 232 7.95 -1.16 -22.00
N HIS A 233 7.02 -1.58 -21.13
CA HIS A 233 5.82 -0.80 -20.89
C HIS A 233 6.02 0.31 -19.86
N LEU A 234 6.72 0.04 -18.75
CA LEU A 234 6.87 1.03 -17.69
C LEU A 234 8.09 1.92 -17.89
N ILE A 235 9.24 1.34 -18.22
CA ILE A 235 10.48 2.11 -18.31
C ILE A 235 10.55 2.83 -19.66
N GLN A 236 10.50 2.10 -20.78
CA GLN A 236 10.66 2.68 -22.11
C GLN A 236 9.44 3.51 -22.53
N ASN A 237 8.24 2.94 -22.48
CA ASN A 237 7.06 3.65 -23.00
C ASN A 237 6.55 4.73 -22.04
N PHE A 238 6.38 4.42 -20.75
CA PHE A 238 5.83 5.39 -19.80
C PHE A 238 6.89 6.38 -19.29
N LEU A 239 7.95 5.92 -18.64
CA LEU A 239 8.90 6.81 -17.96
C LEU A 239 9.72 7.64 -18.96
N MET A 240 10.36 6.99 -19.95
CA MET A 240 11.13 7.75 -20.97
C MET A 240 10.21 8.61 -21.84
N GLY A 241 9.01 8.12 -22.18
CA GLY A 241 7.99 8.92 -22.87
C GLY A 241 7.60 10.17 -22.09
N SER A 242 7.40 10.04 -20.77
CA SER A 242 7.13 11.18 -19.88
C SER A 242 8.29 12.18 -19.85
N GLU A 243 9.53 11.74 -19.74
CA GLU A 243 10.70 12.65 -19.77
C GLU A 243 10.87 13.34 -21.15
N TYR A 244 10.54 12.63 -22.22
CA TYR A 244 10.51 13.22 -23.56
C TYR A 244 9.42 14.30 -23.68
N ASN A 245 8.21 14.01 -23.20
CA ASN A 245 7.11 14.98 -23.16
C ASN A 245 7.44 16.21 -22.31
N LYS A 246 8.16 16.05 -21.20
CA LYS A 246 8.66 17.19 -20.41
C LYS A 246 9.62 18.08 -21.19
N THR A 247 10.48 17.45 -21.99
CA THR A 247 11.42 18.15 -22.86
C THR A 247 10.68 18.93 -23.94
N ILE A 248 9.67 18.33 -24.57
CA ILE A 248 8.80 19.01 -25.55
C ILE A 248 8.05 20.16 -24.89
N GLY A 249 7.34 19.92 -23.79
CA GLY A 249 6.55 20.93 -23.10
C GLY A 249 7.38 22.16 -22.72
N LYS A 250 8.61 21.95 -22.22
CA LYS A 250 9.50 23.07 -21.92
C LYS A 250 9.91 23.85 -23.17
N LYS A 251 10.17 23.17 -24.29
CA LYS A 251 10.58 23.80 -25.56
C LYS A 251 9.44 24.54 -26.25
N VAL A 252 8.26 23.95 -26.29
CA VAL A 252 7.12 24.42 -27.09
C VAL A 252 6.19 25.33 -26.28
N LEU A 253 5.91 24.96 -25.03
CA LEU A 253 4.91 25.65 -24.19
C LEU A 253 5.56 26.51 -23.09
N ASN A 254 6.89 26.60 -23.07
CA ASN A 254 7.69 27.16 -21.97
C ASN A 254 7.36 26.57 -20.58
N ASN A 255 6.65 25.43 -20.53
CA ASN A 255 6.17 24.78 -19.33
C ASN A 255 6.50 23.28 -19.41
N ARG A 256 7.38 22.81 -18.51
CA ARG A 256 7.81 21.41 -18.47
C ARG A 256 6.64 20.43 -18.32
N TYR A 257 5.55 20.85 -17.67
CA TYR A 257 4.38 20.01 -17.45
C TYR A 257 3.23 20.30 -18.42
N GLY A 258 3.44 21.16 -19.42
CA GLY A 258 2.39 21.57 -20.34
C GLY A 258 1.79 20.41 -21.14
N MET A 259 2.57 19.35 -21.40
CA MET A 259 2.11 18.14 -22.12
C MET A 259 1.36 17.13 -21.24
N PHE A 260 1.26 17.37 -19.93
CA PHE A 260 0.55 16.51 -18.98
C PHE A 260 -0.85 17.03 -18.63
N ARG A 261 -1.25 18.13 -19.27
CA ARG A 261 -2.56 18.74 -19.14
C ARG A 261 -3.20 18.81 -20.51
N ASP A 262 -4.51 18.89 -20.54
CA ASP A 262 -5.21 19.19 -21.77
C ASP A 262 -4.83 20.61 -22.21
N ILE A 263 -4.29 20.75 -23.43
CA ILE A 263 -3.93 22.06 -23.99
C ILE A 263 -5.16 22.98 -24.11
N LEU A 264 -6.34 22.39 -24.25
CA LEU A 264 -7.60 23.11 -24.35
C LEU A 264 -8.18 23.49 -22.99
N GLU A 265 -7.57 23.11 -21.85
CA GLU A 265 -8.14 23.28 -20.50
C GLU A 265 -8.59 24.72 -20.22
N LYS A 266 -7.87 25.70 -20.75
CA LYS A 266 -8.12 27.13 -20.51
C LYS A 266 -9.25 27.69 -21.37
N SER A 267 -9.38 27.20 -22.60
CA SER A 267 -10.39 27.65 -23.57
C SER A 267 -11.67 26.81 -23.53
N ALA A 268 -11.62 25.61 -22.95
CA ALA A 268 -12.76 24.70 -22.88
C ALA A 268 -13.98 25.30 -22.16
N PRO A 269 -13.86 25.99 -21.01
CA PRO A 269 -15.04 26.56 -20.32
C PRO A 269 -15.83 27.53 -21.20
N GLU A 270 -15.15 28.49 -21.84
CA GLU A 270 -15.78 29.47 -22.73
C GLU A 270 -16.45 28.80 -23.94
N ALA A 271 -15.76 27.86 -24.59
CA ALA A 271 -16.31 27.13 -25.74
C ALA A 271 -17.51 26.25 -25.36
N ILE A 272 -17.49 25.66 -24.17
CA ILE A 272 -18.61 24.88 -23.63
C ILE A 272 -19.80 25.80 -23.34
N ASP A 273 -19.56 26.94 -22.69
CA ASP A 273 -20.60 27.93 -22.39
C ASP A 273 -21.26 28.44 -23.68
N GLU A 274 -20.48 28.73 -24.73
CA GLU A 274 -21.01 29.13 -26.03
C GLU A 274 -21.93 28.06 -26.64
N VAL A 275 -21.52 26.79 -26.62
CA VAL A 275 -22.33 25.67 -27.15
C VAL A 275 -23.59 25.40 -26.33
N LEU A 276 -23.54 25.61 -25.01
CA LEU A 276 -24.66 25.35 -24.11
C LEU A 276 -25.64 26.53 -24.03
N LEU A 277 -25.16 27.77 -24.18
CA LEU A 277 -25.98 28.99 -24.13
C LEU A 277 -26.60 29.34 -25.49
N ASN A 278 -25.98 28.96 -26.61
CA ASN A 278 -26.54 29.14 -27.96
C ASN A 278 -27.59 28.07 -28.36
N LYS A 279 -28.14 27.34 -27.38
CA LYS A 279 -29.23 26.37 -27.56
C LYS A 279 -30.63 26.91 -27.23
N ASN A 280 -30.77 28.23 -27.08
CA ASN A 280 -32.06 28.93 -27.04
C ASN A 280 -32.25 29.78 -28.30
#